data_AF-W6QA71-F1
#
_entry.id   AF-W6QA71-F1
#
_cell.length_a   1.000
_cell.length_b   1.000
_cell.length_c   1.000
_cell.angle_alpha   90.00
_cell.angle_beta   90.00
_cell.angle_gamma   90.00
#
_symmetry.space_group_name_H-M   'P 1'
#
loop_
_entity.id
_entity.type
_entity.pdbx_description
1 polymer ?
#
loop_
_entity_poly.entity_id
_entity_poly.type
_entity_poly.pdbx_seq_one_letter_code
_entity_poly.pdbx_strand_id
1 'polypeptide(L)'
;MDAEDLKKEHRNTPVHEHINIEVTVIYDKPSDIKASSYVGEPSLVVDEAWYRLLRHHNIRIIEDELQAMNQTSIPLRHGGGYQGMMAVFHELHCLKLVREAVHADYYYAEKSHAERAMLIGHTGQFYSSFFRYLHSPP
;
A
#
# COMPACT_ATOMS: atom_id res chain seq x y z
N MET A 1 -11.35 19.62 -2.72
CA MET A 1 -10.98 18.84 -3.91
C MET A 1 -12.23 18.11 -4.35
N ASP A 2 -12.69 18.36 -5.57
CA ASP A 2 -13.87 17.71 -6.13
C ASP A 2 -13.49 16.51 -7.02
N ALA A 3 -14.48 15.83 -7.59
CA ALA A 3 -14.24 14.64 -8.43
C ALA A 3 -13.42 14.97 -9.70
N GLU A 4 -13.52 16.19 -10.23
CA GLU A 4 -12.80 16.61 -11.43
C GLU A 4 -11.34 16.94 -11.14
N ASP A 5 -11.04 17.46 -9.94
CA ASP A 5 -9.67 17.60 -9.46
C ASP A 5 -8.97 16.23 -9.31
N LEU A 6 -9.66 15.24 -8.74
CA LEU A 6 -9.14 13.87 -8.58
C LEU A 6 -8.86 13.18 -9.91
N LYS A 7 -9.72 13.38 -10.92
CA LYS A 7 -9.47 12.86 -12.27
C LYS A 7 -8.18 13.43 -12.87
N LYS A 8 -7.88 14.71 -12.64
CA LYS A 8 -6.68 15.34 -13.19
C LYS A 8 -5.38 14.78 -12.61
N GLU A 9 -5.40 14.38 -11.33
CA GLU A 9 -4.25 13.82 -10.61
C GLU A 9 -3.93 12.38 -11.03
N HIS A 10 -4.95 11.58 -11.35
CA HIS A 10 -4.79 10.18 -11.77
C HIS A 10 -4.65 9.96 -13.28
N ARG A 11 -4.20 10.97 -14.06
CA ARG A 11 -4.15 10.86 -15.54
C ARG A 11 -3.21 9.78 -16.07
N ASN A 12 -2.22 9.36 -15.29
CA ASN A 12 -1.19 8.41 -15.72
C ASN A 12 -1.52 6.94 -15.39
N THR A 13 -2.75 6.63 -14.96
CA THR A 13 -3.16 5.24 -14.72
C THR A 13 -3.77 4.61 -15.98
N PRO A 14 -3.37 3.38 -16.39
CA PRO A 14 -3.93 2.70 -17.56
C PRO A 14 -5.45 2.48 -17.49
N VAL A 15 -6.02 2.51 -16.28
CA VAL A 15 -7.45 2.34 -16.04
C VAL A 15 -8.21 3.66 -15.98
N HIS A 16 -7.58 4.80 -16.30
CA HIS A 16 -8.16 6.13 -16.12
C HIS A 16 -9.56 6.27 -16.73
N GLU A 17 -9.72 5.82 -17.98
CA GLU A 17 -10.99 5.88 -18.72
C GLU A 17 -12.09 4.97 -18.15
N HIS A 18 -11.73 4.07 -17.24
CA HIS A 18 -12.63 3.07 -16.64
C HIS A 18 -12.93 3.36 -15.16
N ILE A 19 -12.39 4.43 -14.60
CA ILE A 19 -12.64 4.81 -13.20
C ILE A 19 -13.87 5.72 -13.12
N ASN A 20 -14.87 5.30 -12.35
CA ASN A 20 -15.92 6.19 -11.87
C ASN A 20 -15.55 6.71 -10.47
N ILE A 21 -15.44 8.03 -10.31
CA ILE A 21 -15.09 8.65 -9.02
C ILE A 21 -16.37 9.11 -8.33
N GLU A 22 -16.61 8.55 -7.15
CA GLU A 22 -17.68 8.99 -6.24
C GLU A 22 -17.05 9.59 -4.99
N VAL A 23 -17.44 10.82 -4.66
CA VAL A 23 -17.01 11.47 -3.42
C VAL A 23 -18.05 11.19 -2.35
N THR A 24 -17.64 10.50 -1.29
CA THR A 24 -18.50 10.20 -0.13
C THR A 24 -17.87 10.68 1.16
N VAL A 25 -18.71 11.00 2.14
CA VAL A 25 -18.29 11.39 3.48
C VAL A 25 -18.38 10.17 4.38
N ILE A 26 -17.23 9.77 4.93
CA ILE A 26 -17.15 8.69 5.93
C ILE A 26 -17.17 9.34 7.31
N TYR A 27 -18.11 8.92 8.15
CA TYR A 27 -18.14 9.31 9.56
C TYR A 27 -17.52 8.20 10.39
N ASP A 28 -16.52 8.54 11.20
CA ASP A 28 -15.91 7.62 12.15
C ASP A 28 -16.50 7.79 13.56
N LYS A 29 -16.67 6.67 14.25
CA LYS A 29 -17.09 6.64 15.66
C LYS A 29 -16.14 5.73 16.44
N PRO A 30 -15.92 5.99 17.74
CA PRO A 30 -15.13 5.10 18.59
C PRO A 30 -15.64 3.65 18.61
N SER A 31 -16.94 3.42 18.38
CA SER A 31 -17.54 2.09 18.26
C SER A 31 -17.00 1.29 17.07
N ASP A 32 -16.57 1.97 16.00
CA ASP A 32 -16.13 1.35 14.76
C ASP A 32 -14.77 0.66 14.95
N ILE A 33 -13.98 1.14 15.91
CA ILE A 33 -12.75 0.48 16.35
C ILE A 33 -13.05 -0.91 16.91
N LYS A 34 -14.10 -1.04 17.73
CA LYS A 34 -14.47 -2.35 18.32
C LYS A 34 -15.10 -3.29 17.30
N ALA A 35 -15.70 -2.75 16.24
CA ALA A 35 -16.37 -3.53 15.21
C ALA A 35 -15.43 -4.02 14.09
N SER A 36 -14.24 -3.42 13.97
CA SER A 36 -13.31 -3.71 12.87
C SER A 36 -12.35 -4.85 13.21
N SER A 37 -12.20 -5.79 12.27
CA SER A 37 -11.22 -6.87 12.36
C SER A 37 -9.78 -6.44 12.04
N TYR A 38 -9.57 -5.18 11.65
CA TYR A 38 -8.26 -4.68 11.18
C TYR A 38 -7.52 -3.84 12.23
N VAL A 39 -8.14 -3.60 13.38
CA VAL A 39 -7.63 -2.70 14.44
C VAL A 39 -7.62 -3.41 15.79
N GLY A 40 -6.83 -2.87 16.73
CA GLY A 40 -6.64 -3.42 18.07
C GLY A 40 -5.26 -4.06 18.25
N GLU A 41 -5.08 -4.69 19.42
CA GLU A 41 -3.83 -5.35 19.79
C GLU A 41 -3.44 -6.47 18.82
N PRO A 42 -2.14 -6.77 18.69
CA PRO A 42 -1.66 -7.91 17.91
C PRO A 42 -2.37 -9.20 18.31
N SER A 43 -2.93 -9.89 17.31
CA SER A 43 -3.62 -11.17 17.50
C SER A 43 -3.76 -11.88 16.17
N LEU A 44 -3.92 -13.20 16.21
CA LEU A 44 -4.10 -14.02 15.02
C LEU A 44 -5.27 -13.54 14.14
N VAL A 45 -6.35 -13.05 14.76
CA VAL A 45 -7.54 -12.57 14.04
C VAL A 45 -7.21 -11.31 13.24
N VAL A 46 -6.51 -10.34 13.85
CA VAL A 46 -6.14 -9.10 13.16
C VAL A 46 -5.10 -9.41 12.07
N ASP A 47 -4.16 -10.30 12.34
CA ASP A 47 -3.11 -10.67 11.39
C ASP A 47 -3.69 -11.42 10.17
N GLU A 48 -4.67 -12.30 10.38
CA GLU A 48 -5.40 -12.94 9.30
C GLU A 48 -6.18 -11.93 8.46
N ALA A 49 -6.84 -10.94 9.08
CA ALA A 49 -7.55 -9.91 8.36
C ALA A 49 -6.61 -9.10 7.43
N TRP A 50 -5.48 -8.63 7.96
CA TRP A 50 -4.45 -7.93 7.17
C TRP A 50 -3.83 -8.81 6.08
N TYR A 51 -3.56 -10.09 6.38
CA TYR A 51 -3.07 -11.04 5.38
C TYR A 51 -4.09 -11.20 4.25
N ARG A 52 -5.37 -11.40 4.57
CA ARG A 52 -6.44 -11.57 3.57
C ARG A 52 -6.62 -10.34 2.70
N LEU A 53 -6.45 -9.14 3.26
CA LEU A 53 -6.51 -7.88 2.53
C LEU A 53 -5.37 -7.74 1.51
N LEU A 54 -4.15 -8.15 1.89
CA LEU A 54 -2.95 -7.91 1.08
C LEU A 54 -2.46 -9.13 0.28
N ARG A 55 -2.97 -10.34 0.48
CA ARG A 55 -2.40 -11.57 -0.13
C ARG A 55 -2.31 -11.58 -1.67
N HIS A 56 -3.09 -10.76 -2.36
CA HIS A 56 -3.10 -10.65 -3.83
C HIS A 56 -2.74 -9.25 -4.32
N HIS A 57 -1.99 -8.47 -3.53
CA HIS A 57 -1.60 -7.10 -3.87
C HIS A 57 -0.67 -6.99 -5.09
N ASN A 58 0.12 -8.03 -5.40
CA ASN A 58 0.97 -8.04 -6.57
C ASN A 58 0.17 -8.45 -7.81
N ILE A 59 0.33 -7.68 -8.88
CA ILE A 59 -0.28 -7.93 -10.19
C ILE A 59 0.80 -8.18 -11.24
N ARG A 60 0.40 -8.79 -12.36
CA ARG A 60 1.22 -8.89 -13.56
C ARG A 60 0.83 -7.77 -14.51
N ILE A 61 1.81 -6.96 -14.89
CA ILE A 61 1.68 -5.91 -15.91
C ILE A 61 2.28 -6.46 -17.21
N ILE A 62 1.57 -6.31 -18.33
CA ILE A 62 2.12 -6.70 -19.63
C ILE A 62 3.08 -5.64 -20.17
N GLU A 63 3.93 -6.00 -21.12
CA GLU A 63 4.96 -5.09 -21.65
C GLU A 63 4.37 -3.78 -22.21
N ASP A 64 3.32 -3.88 -23.02
CA ASP A 64 2.66 -2.72 -23.64
C ASP A 64 2.12 -1.73 -22.59
N GLU A 65 1.51 -2.22 -21.51
CA GLU A 65 1.01 -1.39 -20.42
C GLU A 65 2.17 -0.71 -19.66
N LEU A 66 3.26 -1.43 -19.41
CA LEU A 66 4.43 -0.88 -18.72
C LEU A 66 5.10 0.23 -19.56
N GLN A 67 5.20 0.02 -20.88
CA GLN A 67 5.71 1.01 -21.83
C GLN A 67 4.79 2.22 -21.92
N ALA A 68 3.47 2.02 -21.98
CA ALA A 68 2.48 3.10 -22.02
C ALA A 68 2.54 3.98 -20.75
N MET A 69 2.86 3.40 -19.59
CA MET A 69 3.09 4.14 -18.35
C MET A 69 4.48 4.81 -18.27
N ASN A 70 5.37 4.55 -19.24
CA ASN A 70 6.76 5.01 -19.23
C ASN A 70 7.49 4.66 -17.91
N GLN A 71 7.30 3.43 -17.43
CA GLN A 71 7.92 2.92 -16.21
C GLN A 71 8.80 1.70 -16.46
N THR A 72 9.60 1.33 -15.45
CA THR A 72 10.41 0.11 -15.45
C THR A 72 10.02 -0.76 -14.27
N SER A 73 10.16 -2.07 -14.42
CA SER A 73 9.85 -3.01 -13.35
C SER A 73 10.62 -4.34 -13.49
N ILE A 74 10.46 -5.22 -12.50
CA ILE A 74 11.11 -6.52 -12.40
C ILE A 74 10.43 -7.50 -13.35
N PRO A 75 11.15 -8.12 -14.30
CA PRO A 75 10.57 -9.11 -15.22
C PRO A 75 10.26 -10.43 -14.52
N LEU A 76 9.11 -11.02 -14.85
CA LEU A 76 8.66 -12.30 -14.31
C LEU A 76 9.20 -13.47 -15.14
N ARG A 77 9.82 -14.45 -14.48
CA ARG A 77 10.50 -15.59 -15.14
C ARG A 77 9.56 -16.58 -15.83
N HIS A 78 8.31 -16.72 -15.38
CA HIS A 78 7.37 -17.72 -15.88
C HIS A 78 6.13 -17.05 -16.49
N GLY A 79 6.06 -17.07 -17.83
CA GLY A 79 4.96 -16.50 -18.61
C GLY A 79 5.11 -15.02 -19.01
N GLY A 80 6.30 -14.42 -18.84
CA GLY A 80 6.58 -13.05 -19.27
C GLY A 80 5.88 -11.96 -18.46
N GLY A 81 6.00 -10.71 -18.90
CA GLY A 81 5.45 -9.54 -18.18
C GLY A 81 6.27 -9.17 -16.94
N TYR A 82 5.72 -8.24 -16.16
CA TYR A 82 6.43 -7.52 -15.11
C TYR A 82 5.65 -7.51 -13.81
N GLN A 83 6.36 -7.46 -12.69
CA GLN A 83 5.74 -7.30 -11.37
C GLN A 83 5.14 -5.90 -11.24
N GLY A 84 3.95 -5.79 -10.65
CA GLY A 84 3.31 -4.52 -10.36
C GLY A 84 2.51 -4.56 -9.08
N MET A 85 2.07 -3.39 -8.63
CA MET A 85 1.18 -3.23 -7.48
C MET A 85 0.34 -1.97 -7.68
N MET A 86 -0.94 -2.02 -7.33
CA MET A 86 -1.75 -0.78 -7.32
C MET A 86 -1.31 0.12 -6.17
N ALA A 87 -1.32 1.44 -6.38
CA ALA A 87 -0.91 2.43 -5.37
C ALA A 87 -1.62 2.22 -4.01
N VAL A 88 -2.93 1.94 -4.02
CA VAL A 88 -3.71 1.64 -2.81
C VAL A 88 -3.13 0.47 -2.00
N PHE A 89 -2.65 -0.59 -2.67
CA PHE A 89 -2.05 -1.72 -1.97
C PHE A 89 -0.63 -1.43 -1.49
N HIS A 90 0.11 -0.56 -2.16
CA HIS A 90 1.40 -0.07 -1.69
C HIS A 90 1.22 0.75 -0.40
N GLU A 91 0.24 1.64 -0.37
CA GLU A 91 -0.12 2.42 0.82
C GLU A 91 -0.53 1.52 1.99
N LEU A 92 -1.42 0.55 1.73
CA LEU A 92 -1.85 -0.41 2.76
C LEU A 92 -0.71 -1.32 3.24
N HIS A 93 0.19 -1.75 2.35
CA HIS A 93 1.37 -2.52 2.72
C HIS A 93 2.26 -1.72 3.68
N CYS A 94 2.52 -0.46 3.38
CA CYS A 94 3.31 0.39 4.26
C CYS A 94 2.60 0.66 5.59
N LEU A 95 1.28 0.89 5.59
CA LEU A 95 0.50 1.06 6.81
C LEU A 95 0.58 -0.18 7.70
N LYS A 96 0.55 -1.38 7.12
CA LYS A 96 0.79 -2.63 7.84
C LYS A 96 2.16 -2.64 8.52
N LEU A 97 3.21 -2.22 7.82
CA LEU A 97 4.56 -2.15 8.40
C LEU A 97 4.64 -1.16 9.57
N VAL A 98 3.98 0.00 9.48
CA VAL A 98 3.90 0.97 10.58
C VAL A 98 3.19 0.36 11.79
N ARG A 99 2.06 -0.33 11.58
CA ARG A 99 1.36 -1.07 12.64
C ARG A 99 2.28 -2.09 13.31
N GLU A 100 2.99 -2.89 12.52
CA GLU A 100 3.92 -3.90 13.06
C GLU A 100 5.09 -3.27 13.83
N ALA A 101 5.58 -2.10 13.40
CA ALA A 101 6.61 -1.35 14.12
C ALA A 101 6.13 -0.78 15.46
N VAL A 102 4.87 -0.31 15.55
CA VAL A 102 4.27 0.14 16.83
C VAL A 102 4.22 -1.01 17.85
N HIS A 103 4.04 -2.24 17.38
CA HIS A 103 4.02 -3.45 18.21
C HIS A 103 5.28 -4.31 17.98
N ALA A 104 6.45 -3.68 17.86
CA ALA A 104 7.72 -4.37 17.59
C ALA A 104 8.05 -5.48 18.60
N ASP A 105 7.62 -5.32 19.85
CA ASP A 105 7.81 -6.34 20.88
C ASP A 105 7.02 -7.62 20.65
N TYR A 106 5.92 -7.54 19.91
CA TYR A 106 5.16 -8.70 19.48
C TYR A 106 5.71 -9.26 18.16
N TYR A 107 5.78 -8.44 17.10
CA TYR A 107 6.12 -8.94 15.75
C TYR A 107 7.59 -9.26 15.54
N TYR A 108 8.46 -8.64 16.31
CA TYR A 108 9.91 -8.78 16.18
C TYR A 108 10.55 -9.29 17.47
N ALA A 109 9.80 -10.00 18.33
CA ALA A 109 10.30 -10.57 19.59
C ALA A 109 11.59 -11.39 19.39
N GLU A 110 11.63 -12.20 18.33
CA GLU A 110 12.74 -13.10 18.00
C GLU A 110 13.88 -12.44 17.21
N LYS A 111 13.76 -11.14 16.91
CA LYS A 111 14.75 -10.42 16.11
C LYS A 111 15.82 -9.80 17.00
N SER A 112 17.06 -9.86 16.53
CA SER A 112 18.16 -9.14 17.17
C SER A 112 17.91 -7.63 17.17
N HIS A 113 18.60 -6.91 18.04
CA HIS A 113 18.50 -5.44 18.10
C HIS A 113 18.82 -4.78 16.74
N ALA A 114 19.81 -5.31 16.01
CA ALA A 114 20.19 -4.80 14.69
C ALA A 114 19.10 -5.05 13.63
N GLU A 115 18.50 -6.25 13.61
CA GLU A 115 17.39 -6.56 12.69
C GLU A 115 16.15 -5.71 13.00
N ARG A 116 15.82 -5.52 14.29
CA ARG A 116 14.73 -4.63 14.72
C ARG A 116 14.96 -3.20 14.23
N ALA A 117 16.16 -2.67 14.42
CA ALA A 117 16.51 -1.33 13.96
C ALA A 117 16.40 -1.19 12.43
N MET A 118 16.77 -2.22 11.67
CA MET A 118 16.61 -2.23 10.22
C MET A 118 15.14 -2.26 9.79
N LEU A 119 14.33 -3.13 10.41
CA LEU A 119 12.89 -3.26 10.12
C LEU A 119 12.14 -1.96 10.44
N ILE A 120 12.41 -1.36 11.60
CA ILE A 120 11.87 -0.04 11.97
C ILE A 120 12.38 1.03 11.00
N GLY A 121 13.66 1.02 10.63
CA GLY A 121 14.21 1.95 9.64
C GLY A 121 13.55 1.85 8.26
N HIS A 122 13.16 0.66 7.82
CA HIS A 122 12.42 0.43 6.59
C HIS A 122 11.01 1.05 6.64
N THR A 123 10.37 1.05 7.81
CA THR A 123 9.12 1.80 8.01
C THR A 123 9.34 3.32 7.92
N GLY A 124 10.55 3.80 8.22
CA GLY A 124 10.95 5.20 8.03
C GLY A 124 11.11 5.60 6.55
N GLN A 125 11.50 4.68 5.67
CA GLN A 125 11.63 4.94 4.23
C GLN A 125 10.29 5.25 3.55
N PHE A 126 9.18 4.77 4.10
CA PHE A 126 7.81 5.11 3.66
C PHE A 126 7.58 6.62 3.60
N TYR A 127 8.01 7.36 4.64
CA TYR A 127 7.89 8.82 4.65
C TYR A 127 8.66 9.43 3.48
N SER A 128 9.87 8.94 3.20
CA SER A 128 10.71 9.48 2.12
C SER A 128 10.11 9.27 0.73
N SER A 129 9.54 8.10 0.45
CA SER A 129 8.89 7.82 -0.85
C SER A 129 7.59 8.60 -1.04
N PHE A 130 6.78 8.75 0.03
CA PHE A 130 5.55 9.57 -0.01
C PHE A 130 5.87 11.05 -0.23
N PHE A 131 6.90 11.60 0.44
CA PHE A 131 7.35 12.97 0.21
C PHE A 131 7.91 13.15 -1.22
N ARG A 132 8.57 12.15 -1.80
CA ARG A 132 9.06 12.23 -3.19
C ARG A 132 7.92 12.23 -4.22
N TYR A 133 6.83 11.50 -3.94
CA TYR A 133 5.62 11.52 -4.77
C TYR A 133 4.93 12.89 -4.74
N LEU A 134 4.76 13.49 -3.56
CA LEU A 134 4.12 14.83 -3.41
C LEU A 134 4.94 15.99 -4.00
N HIS A 135 6.25 15.83 -4.18
CA HIS A 135 7.14 16.88 -4.70
C HIS A 135 7.64 16.60 -6.13
N SER A 136 7.11 15.56 -6.80
CA SER A 136 7.40 15.35 -8.21
C SER A 136 6.55 16.35 -9.02
N PRO A 137 7.17 17.26 -9.81
CA PRO A 137 6.41 18.15 -10.67
C PRO A 137 5.64 17.34 -11.72
N PRO A 138 4.49 17.87 -12.21
CA PRO A 138 3.66 17.21 -13.20
C PRO A 138 4.38 16.94 -14.52
#